data_AF-A0A945R153-F1
#
_entry.id   AF-A0A945R153-F1
#
_cell.length_a   1.000
_cell.length_b   1.000
_cell.length_c   1.000
_cell.angle_alpha   90.00
_cell.angle_beta   90.00
_cell.angle_gamma   90.00
#
_symmetry.space_group_name_H-M   'P 1'
#
loop_
_entity.id
_entity.type
_entity.pdbx_description
1 polymer ?
#
loop_
_entity_poly.entity_id
_entity_poly.type
_entity_poly.pdbx_seq_one_letter_code
_entity_poly.pdbx_strand_id
1 'polypeptide(L)'
;MSQDSVSVLDAALTCPMHELHPMHPELLKRPWAMNRRLRDEAPIYQDPQSGIFFVSRYDDVVKMAMDPANFSSVMLKPTRAMGASQDPELVAILKEGYPTVATMLTQDPPLQRRYRKFVDGAF
;
A
#
# COMPACT_ATOMS: atom_id res chain seq x y z
N MET A 1 8.40 7.99 26.05
CA MET A 1 8.56 7.08 24.90
C MET A 1 9.10 5.77 25.46
N SER A 2 8.48 4.62 25.17
CA SER A 2 8.94 3.33 25.74
C SER A 2 10.32 2.96 25.18
N GLN A 3 11.18 2.39 26.01
CA GLN A 3 12.52 1.95 25.64
C GLN A 3 12.50 0.93 24.49
N ASP A 4 11.41 0.15 24.39
CA ASP A 4 11.17 -0.80 23.30
C ASP A 4 11.03 -0.14 21.92
N SER A 5 10.46 1.08 21.86
CA SER A 5 10.26 1.79 20.58
C SER A 5 11.57 2.29 19.97
N VAL A 6 12.52 2.69 20.80
CA VAL A 6 13.85 3.13 20.35
C VAL A 6 14.65 1.93 19.84
N SER A 7 14.57 0.80 20.55
CA SER A 7 15.20 -0.46 20.16
C SER A 7 14.81 -0.92 18.74
N VAL A 8 13.51 -0.85 18.39
CA VAL A 8 13.05 -1.23 17.04
C VAL A 8 13.60 -0.33 15.95
N LEU A 9 13.63 0.98 16.19
CA LEU A 9 14.13 1.94 15.20
C LEU A 9 15.62 1.74 14.93
N ASP A 10 16.40 1.52 15.99
CA ASP A 10 17.85 1.31 15.88
C ASP A 10 18.16 -0.04 15.22
N ALA A 11 17.44 -1.10 15.57
CA ALA A 11 17.60 -2.41 14.93
C ALA A 11 17.31 -2.35 13.42
N ALA A 12 16.28 -1.59 13.02
CA ALA A 12 15.94 -1.40 11.61
C ALA A 12 16.98 -0.60 10.81
N LEU A 13 17.99 0.01 11.45
CA LEU A 13 19.09 0.68 10.75
C LEU A 13 20.21 -0.26 10.32
N THR A 14 20.34 -1.41 10.99
CA THR A 14 21.52 -2.27 10.83
C THR A 14 21.18 -3.72 10.53
N CYS A 15 19.91 -4.13 10.70
CA CYS A 15 19.51 -5.50 10.38
C CYS A 15 19.72 -5.82 8.88
N PRO A 16 19.99 -7.09 8.54
CA PRO A 16 19.93 -7.57 7.17
C PRO A 16 18.59 -7.22 6.51
N MET A 17 18.61 -6.87 5.21
CA MET A 17 17.41 -6.38 4.52
C MET A 17 16.24 -7.37 4.54
N HIS A 18 16.49 -8.68 4.51
CA HIS A 18 15.44 -9.70 4.56
C HIS A 18 14.78 -9.86 5.94
N GLU A 19 15.36 -9.28 6.99
CA GLU A 19 14.79 -9.21 8.34
C GLU A 19 14.10 -7.86 8.60
N LEU A 20 14.16 -6.93 7.64
CA LEU A 20 13.45 -5.67 7.76
C LEU A 20 11.95 -5.90 7.61
N HIS A 21 11.16 -5.40 8.56
CA HIS A 21 9.69 -5.45 8.53
C HIS A 21 9.12 -4.04 8.29
N PRO A 22 8.92 -3.58 7.03
CA PRO A 22 8.59 -2.18 6.76
C PRO A 22 7.23 -1.73 7.29
N MET A 23 6.34 -2.69 7.54
CA MET A 23 4.99 -2.45 8.08
C MET A 23 4.96 -2.41 9.61
N HIS A 24 6.10 -2.52 10.31
CA HIS A 24 6.13 -2.41 11.76
C HIS A 24 5.62 -1.03 12.21
N PRO A 25 4.65 -0.93 13.15
CA PRO A 25 4.01 0.33 13.50
C PRO A 25 4.96 1.46 13.91
N GLU A 26 6.04 1.14 14.63
CA GLU A 26 7.04 2.14 15.03
C GLU A 26 7.84 2.69 13.84
N LEU A 27 8.12 1.88 12.82
CA LEU A 27 8.78 2.34 11.60
C LEU A 27 7.84 3.22 10.76
N LEU A 28 6.56 2.87 10.69
CA LEU A 28 5.56 3.68 9.99
C LEU A 28 5.37 5.07 10.60
N LYS A 29 5.52 5.20 11.93
CA LYS A 29 5.50 6.51 12.61
C LYS A 29 6.71 7.38 12.27
N ARG A 30 7.86 6.77 11.95
CA ARG A 30 9.14 7.46 11.72
C ARG A 30 9.90 6.86 10.53
N PRO A 31 9.35 6.94 9.30
CA PRO A 31 9.80 6.10 8.19
C PRO A 31 11.08 6.58 7.51
N TRP A 32 11.57 7.79 7.81
CA TRP A 32 12.63 8.43 7.02
C TRP A 32 13.93 7.63 6.92
N ALA A 33 14.36 7.02 8.03
CA ALA A 33 15.60 6.27 8.08
C ALA A 33 15.48 4.93 7.33
N MET A 34 14.39 4.20 7.56
CA MET A 34 14.04 3.01 6.79
C MET A 34 13.92 3.31 5.29
N ASN A 35 13.23 4.39 4.92
CA ASN A 35 13.08 4.81 3.52
C ASN A 35 14.41 5.16 2.87
N ARG A 36 15.37 5.69 3.63
CA ARG A 36 16.73 5.92 3.12
C ARG A 36 17.45 4.60 2.84
N ARG A 37 17.43 3.66 3.79
CA ARG A 37 17.99 2.31 3.58
C ARG A 37 17.38 1.61 2.37
N LEU A 38 16.04 1.62 2.25
CA LEU A 38 15.35 1.06 1.09
C LEU A 38 15.79 1.74 -0.22
N ARG A 39 16.11 3.04 -0.24
CA ARG A 39 16.62 3.70 -1.46
C ARG A 39 18.06 3.33 -1.81
N ASP A 40 18.90 3.23 -0.80
CA ASP A 40 20.34 3.12 -0.96
C ASP A 40 20.79 1.65 -1.11
N GLU A 41 20.17 0.73 -0.36
CA GLU A 41 20.57 -0.69 -0.28
C GLU A 41 19.68 -1.62 -1.11
N ALA A 42 18.36 -1.40 -1.15
CA ALA A 42 17.40 -2.30 -1.79
C ALA A 42 16.23 -1.54 -2.46
N PRO A 43 16.47 -0.81 -3.57
CA PRO A 43 15.51 0.10 -4.20
C PRO A 43 14.22 -0.57 -4.69
N ILE A 44 14.28 -1.87 -4.93
CA ILE A 44 13.15 -2.77 -5.19
C ILE A 44 13.26 -3.89 -4.17
N TYR A 45 12.53 -3.75 -3.07
CA TYR A 45 12.55 -4.70 -1.95
C TYR A 45 11.25 -5.48 -1.90
N GLN A 46 11.31 -6.81 -1.92
CA GLN A 46 10.14 -7.64 -1.68
C GLN A 46 10.10 -8.01 -0.20
N ASP A 47 9.06 -7.57 0.52
CA ASP A 47 8.85 -7.98 1.90
C ASP A 47 8.55 -9.48 1.94
N PRO A 48 9.41 -10.31 2.58
CA PRO A 48 9.23 -11.75 2.60
C PRO A 48 7.98 -12.19 3.38
N GLN A 49 7.45 -11.34 4.27
CA GLN A 49 6.25 -11.66 5.05
C GLN A 49 4.96 -11.48 4.24
N SER A 50 4.80 -10.34 3.56
CA SER A 50 3.58 -10.03 2.80
C SER A 50 3.66 -10.33 1.31
N GLY A 51 4.88 -10.49 0.76
CA GLY A 51 5.14 -10.59 -0.67
C GLY A 51 5.00 -9.26 -1.43
N ILE A 52 4.71 -8.15 -0.74
CA ILE A 52 4.55 -6.82 -1.33
C ILE A 52 5.92 -6.26 -1.74
N PHE A 53 5.97 -5.64 -2.92
CA PHE A 53 7.13 -4.89 -3.38
C PHE A 53 7.10 -3.45 -2.87
N PHE A 54 8.19 -3.04 -2.25
CA PHE A 54 8.51 -1.67 -1.87
C PHE A 54 9.45 -1.08 -2.92
N VAL A 55 8.98 -0.05 -3.61
CA VAL A 55 9.76 0.72 -4.59
C VAL A 55 10.04 2.09 -4.01
N SER A 56 11.31 2.44 -3.88
CA SER A 56 11.73 3.56 -3.01
C SER A 56 12.37 4.73 -3.76
N ARG A 57 12.84 4.52 -5.00
CA ARG A 57 13.40 5.57 -5.86
C ARG A 57 12.29 6.38 -6.52
N TYR A 58 12.45 7.70 -6.50
CA TYR A 58 11.47 8.63 -7.06
C TYR A 58 11.16 8.34 -8.53
N ASP A 59 12.19 8.19 -9.36
CA ASP A 59 12.04 7.97 -10.81
C ASP A 59 11.28 6.68 -11.12
N ASP A 60 11.53 5.61 -10.34
CA ASP A 60 10.84 4.33 -10.52
C ASP A 60 9.37 4.45 -10.13
N VAL A 61 9.07 5.10 -8.99
CA VAL A 61 7.69 5.35 -8.55
C VAL A 61 6.90 6.18 -9.56
N VAL A 62 7.50 7.26 -10.08
CA VAL A 62 6.83 8.13 -11.07
C VAL A 62 6.58 7.39 -12.37
N LYS A 63 7.56 6.63 -12.88
CA LYS A 63 7.39 5.82 -14.10
C LYS A 63 6.25 4.82 -13.95
N MET A 64 6.21 4.09 -12.83
CA MET A 64 5.15 3.11 -12.56
C MET A 64 3.78 3.78 -12.44
N ALA A 65 3.69 4.89 -11.72
CA ALA A 65 2.43 5.62 -11.54
C ALA A 65 1.85 6.18 -12.86
N MET A 66 2.70 6.42 -13.86
CA MET A 66 2.31 6.88 -15.19
C MET A 66 2.01 5.75 -16.18
N ASP A 67 2.17 4.48 -15.78
CA ASP A 67 1.99 3.31 -16.63
C ASP A 67 0.88 2.38 -16.12
N PRO A 68 -0.40 2.79 -16.23
CA PRO A 68 -1.53 1.99 -15.77
C PRO A 68 -1.76 0.71 -16.60
N ALA A 69 -1.08 0.56 -17.75
CA ALA A 69 -1.19 -0.64 -18.56
C ALA A 69 -0.42 -1.82 -17.95
N ASN A 70 0.74 -1.54 -17.34
CA ASN A 70 1.54 -2.55 -16.64
C ASN A 70 1.30 -2.54 -15.12
N PHE A 71 0.93 -1.38 -14.54
CA PHE A 71 0.67 -1.22 -13.11
C PHE A 71 -0.80 -0.84 -12.86
N SER A 72 -1.66 -1.85 -12.87
CA SER A 72 -3.09 -1.71 -12.64
C SER A 72 -3.40 -1.11 -11.26
N SER A 73 -4.41 -0.24 -11.20
CA SER A 73 -4.97 0.28 -9.96
C SER A 73 -6.08 -0.61 -9.40
N VAL A 74 -6.46 -1.69 -10.09
CA VAL A 74 -7.43 -2.67 -9.59
C VAL A 74 -6.82 -3.42 -8.41
N MET A 75 -7.37 -3.22 -7.22
CA MET A 75 -6.92 -3.95 -6.03
C MET A 75 -7.41 -5.40 -6.08
N LEU A 76 -6.46 -6.34 -6.12
CA LEU A 76 -6.73 -7.79 -6.18
C LEU A 76 -7.39 -8.35 -4.90
N LYS A 77 -7.22 -7.66 -3.75
CA LYS A 77 -7.85 -8.02 -2.48
C LYS A 77 -8.52 -6.80 -1.86
N PRO A 78 -9.67 -6.97 -1.16
CA PRO A 78 -10.28 -5.88 -0.42
C PRO A 78 -9.29 -5.39 0.65
N THR A 79 -8.80 -4.16 0.50
CA THR A 79 -7.92 -3.50 1.48
C THR A 79 -8.69 -2.92 2.66
N ARG A 80 -10.02 -2.88 2.56
CA ARG A 80 -10.91 -2.50 3.67
C ARG A 80 -11.21 -3.75 4.50
N ALA A 81 -11.03 -3.64 5.81
CA ALA A 81 -11.29 -4.70 6.79
C ALA A 81 -12.67 -5.40 6.59
N MET A 82 -13.66 -4.65 6.11
CA MET A 82 -15.02 -5.14 5.88
C MET A 82 -15.21 -5.99 4.61
N GLY A 83 -14.40 -5.80 3.56
CA GLY A 83 -14.61 -6.50 2.29
C GLY A 83 -14.04 -7.92 2.24
N ALA A 84 -13.18 -8.27 3.21
CA ALA A 84 -12.47 -9.55 3.24
C ALA A 84 -13.00 -10.52 4.31
N SER A 85 -13.95 -10.09 5.16
CA SER A 85 -14.48 -10.94 6.21
C SER A 85 -15.24 -12.13 5.62
N GLN A 86 -14.91 -13.33 6.10
CA GLN A 86 -15.63 -14.57 5.80
C GLN A 86 -16.70 -14.88 6.87
N ASP A 87 -16.88 -13.98 7.84
CA ASP A 87 -17.91 -14.11 8.88
C ASP A 87 -19.31 -14.05 8.25
N PRO A 88 -20.13 -15.10 8.39
CA PRO A 88 -21.47 -15.14 7.82
C PRO A 88 -22.37 -13.98 8.25
N GLU A 89 -22.24 -13.48 9.49
CA GLU A 89 -23.04 -12.36 9.99
C GLU A 89 -22.68 -11.07 9.25
N LEU A 90 -21.37 -10.79 9.12
CA LEU A 90 -20.89 -9.62 8.39
C LEU A 90 -21.24 -9.71 6.91
N VAL A 91 -21.16 -10.89 6.30
CA VAL A 91 -21.58 -11.10 4.90
C VAL A 91 -23.07 -10.87 4.72
N ALA A 92 -23.91 -11.28 5.68
CA ALA A 92 -25.36 -11.05 5.63
C ALA A 92 -25.68 -9.55 5.69
N ILE A 93 -25.09 -8.82 6.64
CA ILE A 93 -25.27 -7.37 6.78
C ILE A 93 -24.80 -6.63 5.51
N LEU A 94 -23.66 -7.01 4.95
CA LEU A 94 -23.14 -6.37 3.73
C LEU A 94 -24.04 -6.58 2.51
N LYS A 95 -24.77 -7.70 2.44
CA LYS A 95 -25.74 -7.98 1.35
C LYS A 95 -27.00 -7.12 1.43
N GLU A 96 -27.34 -6.58 2.60
CA GLU A 96 -28.46 -5.65 2.74
C GLU A 96 -28.13 -4.25 2.19
N GLY A 97 -26.84 -3.92 2.04
CA GLY A 97 -26.36 -2.64 1.53
C GLY A 97 -26.05 -2.62 0.03
N TYR A 98 -25.50 -1.49 -0.42
CA TYR A 98 -24.99 -1.36 -1.78
C TYR A 98 -23.62 -2.03 -1.93
N PRO A 99 -23.35 -2.70 -3.07
CA PRO A 99 -22.07 -3.32 -3.30
C PRO A 99 -20.95 -2.27 -3.41
N THR A 100 -19.79 -2.59 -2.85
CA THR A 100 -18.57 -1.82 -3.08
C THR A 100 -18.05 -2.13 -4.47
N VAL A 101 -18.30 -1.22 -5.41
CA VAL A 101 -17.79 -1.29 -6.77
C VAL A 101 -16.51 -0.49 -6.92
N ALA A 102 -15.60 -0.96 -7.77
CA ALA A 102 -14.40 -0.23 -8.13
C ALA A 102 -14.77 1.07 -8.87
N THR A 103 -14.29 2.20 -8.35
CA THR A 103 -14.47 3.54 -8.93
C THR A 103 -13.10 4.18 -9.18
N MET A 104 -12.98 5.50 -9.26
CA MET A 104 -11.78 6.21 -9.72
C MET A 104 -10.43 5.73 -9.15
N LEU A 105 -10.31 5.52 -7.83
CA LEU A 105 -9.03 5.14 -7.20
C LEU A 105 -8.62 3.69 -7.48
N THR A 106 -9.58 2.78 -7.63
CA THR A 106 -9.34 1.33 -7.69
C THR A 106 -9.77 0.73 -9.04
N GLN A 107 -9.67 1.52 -10.10
CA GLN A 107 -10.14 1.18 -11.45
C GLN A 107 -9.12 1.64 -12.48
N ASP A 108 -9.09 0.96 -13.62
CA ASP A 108 -8.21 1.31 -14.74
C ASP A 108 -8.96 2.09 -15.84
N PRO A 109 -8.24 2.79 -16.73
CA PRO A 109 -8.81 3.29 -17.98
C PRO A 109 -9.44 2.15 -18.82
N PRO A 110 -10.54 2.42 -19.56
CA PRO A 110 -11.16 3.74 -19.76
C PRO A 110 -12.16 4.15 -18.68
N LEU A 111 -12.61 3.24 -17.81
CA LEU A 111 -13.65 3.51 -16.81
C LEU A 111 -13.18 4.51 -15.76
N GLN A 112 -11.94 4.41 -15.31
CA GLN A 112 -11.33 5.37 -14.38
C GLN A 112 -11.41 6.80 -14.93
N ARG A 113 -11.10 7.01 -16.22
CA ARG A 113 -11.15 8.34 -16.87
C ARG A 113 -12.57 8.87 -16.94
N ARG A 114 -13.55 8.00 -17.17
CA ARG A 114 -14.97 8.35 -17.16
C ARG A 114 -15.39 8.88 -15.78
N TYR A 115 -15.00 8.21 -14.69
CA TYR A 115 -15.28 8.69 -13.34
C TYR A 115 -14.57 10.01 -13.05
N ARG A 116 -13.28 10.13 -13.39
CA ARG A 116 -12.51 11.35 -13.17
C ARG A 116 -13.15 12.57 -13.84
N LYS A 117 -13.62 12.42 -15.08
CA LYS A 117 -14.27 13.50 -15.84
C LYS A 117 -15.46 14.14 -15.11
N PHE A 118 -16.16 13.40 -14.25
CA PHE A 118 -17.29 13.94 -13.49
C PHE A 118 -16.89 14.81 -12.30
N VAL A 119 -15.67 14.64 -11.77
CA VAL A 119 -15.22 15.31 -10.53
C VAL A 119 -14.08 16.31 -10.74
N ASP A 120 -13.41 16.27 -11.89
CA ASP A 120 -12.24 17.11 -12.22
C ASP A 120 -12.56 18.61 -12.21
N GLY A 121 -13.81 19.02 -12.33
CA GLY A 121 -14.21 20.43 -12.23
C GLY A 121 -14.33 20.96 -10.79
N ALA A 122 -14.30 20.08 -9.78
CA ALA A 122 -14.49 20.45 -8.39
C ALA A 122 -13.17 20.56 -7.59
N PHE A 123 -12.05 20.07 -8.13
CA PHE A 123 -10.73 20.00 -7.49
C PHE A 123 -9.65 20.46 -8.47
#